data_AF-A0A849WP40-F1
#
_entry.id   AF-A0A849WP40-F1
#
_cell.length_a   1.000
_cell.length_b   1.000
_cell.length_c   1.000
_cell.angle_alpha   90.00
_cell.angle_beta   90.00
_cell.angle_gamma   90.00
#
_symmetry.space_group_name_H-M   'P 1'
#
loop_
_entity.id
_entity.type
_entity.pdbx_description
1 polymer ?
#
loop_
_entity_poly.entity_id
_entity_poly.type
_entity_poly.pdbx_seq_one_letter_code
_entity_poly.pdbx_strand_id
1 'polypeptide(L)'
;MSVKIIEVKSLIDLLSLPVIIFDLKTEVLIHVNAAAAELFGYDEIAMTEFTLTKIFASQNRKNIEALREICFLHSDGFKIKESDLYIRRKTGRRCPVEVSCSVFTDENNKYGLLNIIDLTELYSKQLEKENLLQDNIRISKLADLSRLATGMAHELNNPLAIISGYSEHIVDQIEKGVTEKEVFIKSIKPIKANIVRMNNIISKLMKMFRSEEIKFTDVNVRSLINIALNTIKSQIENTNIIINLDVQEFHVSCDLLYTEQVIINILNNAITAVSKYSDLRMINITTTETLSDICISINNNGDPISEEIKDKIFSPFFTTKQVGAGVGLGLYLAQNIMRIHEGKITFETNPKLGTTFNLYFPKRSSVLGNLIKEKKSILLVSEDINFVKKFHDSFFPLGFKVVEARDISEASSLLHVNKFDSIVCDFAFDKSSSENYIKIINENYSTPVVILSKDVHNKDLKTIERLKNVYLFSNELIEEEVKDISLVIDQYQSIKDLKAA
;
A
#
# COMPACT_ATOMS: atom_id res chain seq x y z
N MET A 1 -50.02 -11.85 -42.45
CA MET A 1 -50.02 -10.97 -41.25
C MET A 1 -48.64 -10.38 -41.12
N SER A 2 -48.52 -9.16 -41.61
CA SER A 2 -47.36 -8.28 -41.53
C SER A 2 -46.99 -8.02 -40.08
N VAL A 3 -45.85 -8.57 -39.64
CA VAL A 3 -45.18 -8.14 -38.41
C VAL A 3 -44.83 -6.67 -38.64
N LYS A 4 -45.61 -5.78 -38.03
CA LYS A 4 -45.26 -4.35 -37.95
C LYS A 4 -43.89 -4.29 -37.31
N ILE A 5 -42.89 -3.93 -38.10
CA ILE A 5 -41.59 -3.48 -37.61
C ILE A 5 -41.92 -2.30 -36.70
N ILE A 6 -41.90 -2.54 -35.39
CA ILE A 6 -41.97 -1.47 -34.40
C ILE A 6 -40.77 -0.57 -34.70
N GLU A 7 -40.99 0.73 -34.89
CA GLU A 7 -39.91 1.69 -35.11
C GLU A 7 -38.96 1.61 -33.90
N VAL A 8 -37.78 1.00 -34.11
CA VAL A 8 -36.78 0.73 -33.07
C VAL A 8 -36.41 2.00 -32.28
N LYS A 9 -36.50 3.17 -32.94
CA LYS A 9 -36.35 4.49 -32.35
C LYS A 9 -37.31 4.72 -31.17
N SER A 10 -38.60 4.44 -31.35
CA SER A 10 -39.62 4.59 -30.29
C SER A 10 -39.37 3.66 -29.10
N LEU A 11 -38.75 2.50 -29.30
CA LEU A 11 -38.40 1.59 -28.21
C LEU A 11 -37.20 2.10 -27.40
N ILE A 12 -36.20 2.68 -28.06
CA ILE A 12 -35.00 3.25 -27.42
C ILE A 12 -35.36 4.50 -26.60
N ASP A 13 -36.32 5.30 -27.08
CA ASP A 13 -36.78 6.51 -26.37
C ASP A 13 -37.58 6.19 -25.09
N LEU A 14 -38.12 4.96 -24.98
CA LEU A 14 -38.79 4.48 -23.77
C LEU A 14 -37.81 3.93 -22.72
N LEU A 15 -36.52 3.76 -23.06
CA LEU A 15 -35.53 3.26 -22.11
C LEU A 15 -35.16 4.32 -21.08
N SER A 16 -35.19 3.93 -19.80
CA SER A 16 -34.79 4.78 -18.67
C SER A 16 -33.28 4.96 -18.56
N LEU A 17 -32.50 4.17 -19.30
CA LEU A 17 -31.05 4.28 -19.33
C LEU A 17 -30.62 5.23 -20.47
N PRO A 18 -29.58 6.06 -20.25
CA PRO A 18 -28.94 6.82 -21.30
C PRO A 18 -28.40 5.94 -22.42
N VAL A 19 -28.92 6.14 -23.64
CA VAL A 19 -28.53 5.40 -24.84
C VAL A 19 -28.22 6.35 -25.99
N ILE A 20 -27.11 6.09 -26.68
CA ILE A 20 -26.66 6.84 -27.85
C ILE A 20 -26.34 5.86 -28.99
N ILE A 21 -26.81 6.14 -30.20
CA ILE A 21 -26.39 5.44 -31.42
C ILE A 21 -25.45 6.36 -32.19
N PHE A 22 -24.33 5.83 -32.65
CA PHE A 22 -23.36 6.58 -33.45
C PHE A 22 -22.85 5.76 -34.63
N ASP A 23 -22.41 6.45 -35.67
CA ASP A 23 -21.74 5.85 -36.82
C ASP A 23 -20.29 5.53 -36.46
N LEU A 24 -19.87 4.27 -36.60
CA LEU A 24 -18.51 3.84 -36.23
C LEU A 24 -17.42 4.42 -37.14
N LYS A 25 -17.77 4.83 -38.36
CA LYS A 25 -16.85 5.41 -39.35
C LYS A 25 -16.71 6.93 -39.19
N THR A 26 -17.82 7.64 -38.97
CA THR A 26 -17.83 9.12 -38.88
C THR A 26 -17.81 9.66 -37.45
N GLU A 27 -18.04 8.81 -36.44
CA GLU A 27 -18.26 9.16 -35.03
C GLU A 27 -19.49 10.00 -34.73
N VAL A 28 -20.27 10.38 -35.75
CA VAL A 28 -21.42 11.26 -35.56
C VAL A 28 -22.52 10.53 -34.79
N LEU A 29 -23.12 11.23 -33.82
CA LEU A 29 -24.25 10.71 -33.06
C LEU A 29 -25.50 10.76 -33.93
N ILE A 30 -26.08 9.60 -34.22
CA ILE A 30 -27.26 9.46 -35.09
C ILE A 30 -28.54 9.60 -34.27
N HIS A 31 -28.55 9.01 -33.07
CA HIS A 31 -29.69 9.04 -32.18
C HIS A 31 -29.25 9.15 -30.74
N VAL A 32 -29.99 9.94 -29.96
CA VAL A 32 -29.77 10.15 -28.52
C VAL A 32 -31.13 10.13 -27.87
N ASN A 33 -31.34 9.26 -26.89
CA ASN A 33 -32.62 9.22 -26.18
C ASN A 33 -32.72 10.31 -25.12
N ALA A 34 -33.94 10.55 -24.62
CA ALA A 34 -34.22 11.56 -23.60
C ALA A 34 -33.35 11.41 -22.34
N ALA A 35 -33.13 10.18 -21.87
CA ALA A 35 -32.29 9.91 -20.69
C ALA A 35 -30.82 10.31 -20.91
N ALA A 36 -30.28 10.11 -22.10
CA ALA A 36 -28.95 10.60 -22.45
C ALA A 36 -28.93 12.13 -22.55
N ALA A 37 -29.89 12.75 -23.23
CA ALA A 37 -30.01 14.20 -23.31
C ALA A 37 -30.03 14.85 -21.91
N GLU A 38 -30.80 14.29 -20.98
CA GLU A 38 -30.85 14.73 -19.58
C GLU A 38 -29.51 14.55 -18.85
N LEU A 39 -28.85 13.39 -19.00
CA LEU A 39 -27.55 13.12 -18.40
C LEU A 39 -26.50 14.16 -18.83
N PHE A 40 -26.41 14.44 -20.13
CA PHE A 40 -25.44 15.39 -20.67
C PHE A 40 -25.88 16.86 -20.50
N GLY A 41 -27.17 17.12 -20.31
CA GLY A 41 -27.76 18.45 -20.16
C GLY A 41 -27.87 19.23 -21.47
N TYR A 42 -27.92 18.54 -22.61
CA TYR A 42 -28.12 19.12 -23.94
C TYR A 42 -29.45 18.63 -24.53
N ASP A 43 -30.01 19.37 -25.48
CA ASP A 43 -31.17 18.92 -26.23
C ASP A 43 -30.78 17.78 -27.18
N GLU A 44 -31.66 16.81 -27.42
CA GLU A 44 -31.41 15.63 -28.27
C GLU A 44 -30.87 16.02 -29.65
N ILE A 45 -31.51 17.01 -30.29
CA ILE A 45 -31.13 17.51 -31.62
C ILE A 45 -29.72 18.10 -31.59
N ALA A 46 -29.38 18.88 -30.57
CA ALA A 46 -28.06 19.49 -30.46
C ALA A 46 -26.96 18.43 -30.26
N MET A 47 -27.28 17.30 -29.61
CA MET A 47 -26.32 16.22 -29.44
C MET A 47 -26.08 15.43 -30.73
N THR A 48 -27.05 15.35 -31.65
CA THR A 48 -26.82 14.68 -32.95
C THR A 48 -25.78 15.39 -33.83
N GLU A 49 -25.46 16.65 -33.55
CA GLU A 49 -24.37 17.39 -34.20
C GLU A 49 -22.98 17.11 -33.57
N PHE A 50 -22.91 16.28 -32.53
CA PHE A 50 -21.66 15.97 -31.84
C PHE A 50 -21.03 14.68 -32.37
N THR A 51 -19.75 14.53 -32.07
CA THR A 51 -19.02 13.27 -32.27
C THR A 51 -18.88 12.53 -30.94
N LEU A 52 -18.69 11.22 -31.01
CA LEU A 52 -18.41 10.37 -29.86
C LEU A 52 -17.25 10.92 -29.00
N THR A 53 -16.18 11.39 -29.64
CA THR A 53 -15.02 11.98 -28.95
C THR A 53 -15.32 13.29 -28.21
N LYS A 54 -16.33 14.06 -28.65
CA LYS A 54 -16.69 15.36 -28.06
C LYS A 54 -17.47 15.24 -26.76
N ILE A 55 -18.24 14.16 -26.58
CA ILE A 55 -19.08 13.96 -25.39
C ILE A 55 -18.31 13.44 -24.16
N PHE A 56 -17.15 12.84 -24.37
CA PHE A 56 -16.24 12.41 -23.30
C PHE A 56 -15.25 13.52 -22.92
N ALA A 57 -14.79 13.48 -21.67
CA ALA A 57 -13.71 14.35 -21.22
C ALA A 57 -12.41 14.06 -21.99
N SER A 58 -11.60 15.09 -22.26
CA SER A 58 -10.37 14.98 -23.06
C SER A 58 -9.39 13.90 -22.58
N GLN A 59 -9.34 13.66 -21.27
CA GLN A 59 -8.52 12.61 -20.65
C GLN A 59 -8.90 11.18 -21.09
N ASN A 60 -10.11 10.97 -21.62
CA ASN A 60 -10.59 9.66 -22.06
C ASN A 60 -10.40 9.43 -23.56
N ARG A 61 -9.81 10.40 -24.28
CA ARG A 61 -9.72 10.36 -25.74
C ARG A 61 -9.10 9.06 -26.27
N LYS A 62 -8.00 8.61 -25.68
CA LYS A 62 -7.33 7.35 -26.05
C LYS A 62 -8.22 6.13 -25.80
N ASN A 63 -8.93 6.09 -24.68
CA ASN A 63 -9.83 4.98 -24.34
C ASN A 63 -11.03 4.91 -25.30
N ILE A 64 -11.56 6.07 -25.71
CA ILE A 64 -12.65 6.15 -26.68
C ILE A 64 -12.19 5.79 -28.10
N GLU A 65 -11.00 6.23 -28.50
CA GLU A 65 -10.38 5.85 -29.78
C GLU A 65 -10.16 4.33 -29.83
N ALA A 66 -9.62 3.72 -28.77
CA ALA A 66 -9.45 2.28 -28.65
C ALA A 66 -10.80 1.52 -28.65
N LEU A 67 -11.79 1.99 -27.89
CA LEU A 67 -13.13 1.40 -27.87
C LEU A 67 -13.76 1.42 -29.27
N ARG A 68 -13.61 2.53 -30.01
CA ARG A 68 -14.09 2.65 -31.39
C ARG A 68 -13.39 1.68 -32.32
N GLU A 69 -12.06 1.58 -32.25
CA GLU A 69 -11.28 0.65 -33.08
C GLU A 69 -11.67 -0.81 -32.82
N ILE A 70 -11.79 -1.21 -31.55
CA ILE A 70 -12.24 -2.55 -31.17
C ILE A 70 -13.64 -2.83 -31.72
N CYS A 71 -14.58 -1.90 -31.54
CA CYS A 71 -15.93 -2.03 -32.09
C CYS A 71 -15.95 -2.09 -33.62
N PHE A 72 -15.07 -1.36 -34.30
CA PHE A 72 -14.99 -1.38 -35.76
C PHE A 72 -14.52 -2.73 -36.30
N LEU A 73 -13.57 -3.37 -35.61
CA LEU A 73 -12.97 -4.66 -35.99
C LEU A 73 -13.89 -5.87 -35.75
N HIS A 74 -14.87 -5.75 -34.86
CA HIS A 74 -15.77 -6.85 -34.50
C HIS A 74 -17.10 -6.86 -35.27
N SER A 75 -17.78 -8.02 -35.25
CA SER A 75 -19.06 -8.28 -35.92
C SER A 75 -20.26 -7.98 -35.03
N ASP A 76 -21.46 -8.06 -35.61
CA ASP A 76 -22.73 -7.83 -34.92
C ASP A 76 -22.87 -8.65 -33.64
N GLY A 77 -23.37 -8.00 -32.59
CA GLY A 77 -23.56 -8.59 -31.27
C GLY A 77 -22.33 -8.54 -30.36
N PHE A 78 -21.19 -8.02 -30.83
CA PHE A 78 -20.04 -7.73 -29.97
C PHE A 78 -20.41 -6.69 -28.90
N LYS A 79 -19.95 -6.91 -27.67
CA LYS A 79 -20.16 -6.01 -26.53
C LYS A 79 -18.85 -5.79 -25.79
N ILE A 80 -18.54 -4.53 -25.53
CA ILE A 80 -17.42 -4.12 -24.67
C ILE A 80 -17.94 -3.21 -23.58
N LYS A 81 -17.35 -3.33 -22.40
CA LYS A 81 -17.70 -2.56 -21.21
C LYS A 81 -16.43 -1.91 -20.69
N GLU A 82 -16.50 -0.61 -20.45
CA GLU A 82 -15.39 0.21 -19.96
C GLU A 82 -15.86 1.04 -18.76
N SER A 83 -15.08 1.04 -17.68
CA SER A 83 -15.29 1.84 -16.49
C SER A 83 -14.26 2.97 -16.39
N ASP A 84 -14.38 3.84 -15.37
CA ASP A 84 -13.45 4.96 -15.12
C ASP A 84 -13.39 6.03 -16.22
N LEU A 85 -14.46 6.11 -16.99
CA LEU A 85 -14.66 7.19 -17.96
C LEU A 85 -15.37 8.36 -17.29
N TYR A 86 -15.21 9.52 -17.90
CA TYR A 86 -15.84 10.76 -17.49
C TYR A 86 -16.47 11.42 -18.70
N ILE A 87 -17.76 11.71 -18.60
CA ILE A 87 -18.44 12.55 -19.58
C ILE A 87 -18.36 14.01 -19.15
N ARG A 88 -18.51 14.89 -20.13
CA ARG A 88 -18.59 16.33 -19.91
C ARG A 88 -20.04 16.78 -20.09
N ARG A 89 -20.66 17.21 -19.00
CA ARG A 89 -22.00 17.81 -19.04
C ARG A 89 -21.95 19.23 -19.62
N LYS A 90 -23.07 19.77 -20.09
CA LYS A 90 -23.20 21.16 -20.60
C LYS A 90 -22.69 22.21 -19.61
N THR A 91 -22.85 21.93 -18.31
CA THR A 91 -22.35 22.78 -17.21
C THR A 91 -20.83 22.82 -17.09
N GLY A 92 -20.10 22.00 -17.86
CA GLY A 92 -18.65 21.82 -17.75
C GLY A 92 -18.22 20.86 -16.65
N ARG A 93 -19.15 20.40 -15.80
CA ARG A 93 -18.86 19.43 -14.74
C ARG A 93 -18.54 18.05 -15.35
N ARG A 94 -17.49 17.42 -14.82
CA ARG A 94 -17.14 16.03 -15.13
C ARG A 94 -18.04 15.09 -14.33
N CYS A 95 -18.52 14.04 -14.99
CA CYS A 95 -19.38 13.05 -14.38
C CYS A 95 -18.80 11.65 -14.66
N PRO A 96 -18.45 10.88 -13.61
CA PRO A 96 -17.91 9.54 -13.79
C PRO A 96 -19.01 8.63 -14.35
N VAL A 97 -18.66 7.83 -15.35
CA VAL A 97 -19.59 6.93 -16.02
C VAL A 97 -18.96 5.59 -16.29
N GLU A 98 -19.82 4.58 -16.32
CA GLU A 98 -19.54 3.30 -16.92
C GLU A 98 -20.23 3.26 -18.28
N VAL A 99 -19.52 2.74 -19.28
CA VAL A 99 -20.00 2.74 -20.67
C VAL A 99 -19.97 1.32 -21.20
N SER A 100 -21.06 0.92 -21.85
CA SER A 100 -21.11 -0.34 -22.58
C SER A 100 -21.43 -0.06 -24.04
N CYS A 101 -20.61 -0.54 -24.96
CA CYS A 101 -20.81 -0.37 -26.39
C CYS A 101 -21.13 -1.71 -27.04
N SER A 102 -22.20 -1.75 -27.84
CA SER A 102 -22.60 -2.92 -28.65
C SER A 102 -22.58 -2.55 -30.13
N VAL A 103 -22.21 -3.47 -31.01
CA VAL A 103 -22.10 -3.21 -32.46
C VAL A 103 -23.21 -3.92 -33.24
N PHE A 104 -23.76 -3.23 -34.24
CA PHE A 104 -24.71 -3.79 -35.20
C PHE A 104 -24.52 -3.21 -36.61
N THR A 105 -25.00 -3.92 -37.64
CA THR A 105 -24.94 -3.50 -39.04
C THR A 105 -26.32 -3.27 -39.63
N ASP A 106 -26.42 -2.29 -40.52
CA ASP A 106 -27.61 -2.04 -41.35
C ASP A 106 -27.21 -1.52 -42.74
N GLU A 107 -27.75 -2.13 -43.80
CA GLU A 107 -27.54 -1.78 -45.23
C GLU A 107 -26.08 -1.43 -45.64
N ASN A 108 -25.09 -2.14 -45.08
CA ASN A 108 -23.63 -1.99 -45.23
C ASN A 108 -22.93 -0.96 -44.32
N ASN A 109 -23.64 -0.28 -43.43
CA ASN A 109 -23.05 0.60 -42.42
C ASN A 109 -22.95 -0.10 -41.06
N LYS A 110 -21.91 0.22 -40.30
CA LYS A 110 -21.67 -0.27 -38.93
C LYS A 110 -21.99 0.82 -37.92
N TYR A 111 -22.80 0.47 -36.93
CA TYR A 111 -23.24 1.38 -35.88
C TYR A 111 -22.86 0.87 -34.50
N GLY A 112 -22.56 1.81 -33.60
CA GLY A 112 -22.35 1.55 -32.19
C GLY A 112 -23.56 1.98 -31.38
N LEU A 113 -24.05 1.11 -30.50
CA LEU A 113 -25.04 1.40 -29.47
C LEU A 113 -24.31 1.55 -28.13
N LEU A 114 -24.29 2.77 -27.61
CA LEU A 114 -23.61 3.16 -26.39
C LEU A 114 -24.62 3.29 -25.25
N ASN A 115 -24.48 2.47 -24.22
CA ASN A 115 -25.20 2.59 -22.97
C ASN A 115 -24.29 3.28 -21.94
N ILE A 116 -24.83 4.25 -21.21
CA ILE A 116 -24.06 5.02 -20.22
C ILE A 116 -24.75 4.93 -18.87
N ILE A 117 -23.99 4.58 -17.83
CA ILE A 117 -24.43 4.52 -16.44
C ILE A 117 -23.69 5.59 -15.65
N ASP A 118 -24.44 6.48 -14.99
CA ASP A 118 -23.88 7.50 -14.09
C ASP A 118 -23.40 6.85 -12.77
N LEU A 119 -22.11 7.01 -12.46
CA LEU A 119 -21.48 6.46 -11.25
C LEU A 119 -21.37 7.48 -10.11
N THR A 120 -21.90 8.70 -10.28
CA THR A 120 -21.71 9.80 -9.32
C THR A 120 -22.17 9.43 -7.91
N GLU A 121 -23.37 8.84 -7.78
CA GLU A 121 -23.93 8.44 -6.49
C GLU A 121 -23.13 7.30 -5.84
N LEU A 122 -22.63 6.37 -6.65
CA LEU A 122 -21.85 5.22 -6.19
C LEU A 122 -20.50 5.69 -5.62
N TYR A 123 -19.81 6.57 -6.34
CA TYR A 123 -18.56 7.18 -5.89
C TYR A 123 -18.75 8.05 -4.64
N SER A 124 -19.84 8.84 -4.56
CA SER A 124 -20.10 9.66 -3.36
C SER A 124 -20.37 8.80 -2.12
N LYS A 125 -21.15 7.72 -2.26
CA LYS A 125 -21.40 6.77 -1.15
C LYS A 125 -20.13 6.05 -0.72
N GLN A 126 -19.26 5.71 -1.67
CA GLN A 126 -17.98 5.06 -1.38
C GLN A 126 -17.04 5.99 -0.60
N LEU A 127 -16.93 7.25 -1.04
CA LEU A 127 -16.14 8.26 -0.33
C LEU A 127 -16.69 8.56 1.07
N GLU A 128 -18.02 8.65 1.22
CA GLU A 128 -18.66 8.83 2.53
C GLU A 128 -18.36 7.66 3.47
N LYS A 129 -18.45 6.42 2.96
CA LYS A 129 -18.09 5.22 3.72
C LYS A 129 -16.62 5.21 4.15
N GLU A 130 -15.70 5.59 3.27
CA GLU A 130 -14.27 5.69 3.59
C GLU A 130 -14.01 6.73 4.67
N ASN A 131 -14.64 7.91 4.58
CA ASN A 131 -14.53 8.95 5.60
C ASN A 131 -15.08 8.49 6.96
N LEU A 132 -16.26 7.84 6.97
CA LEU A 132 -16.84 7.27 8.19
C LEU A 132 -15.94 6.18 8.81
N LEU A 133 -15.31 5.34 7.99
CA LEU A 133 -14.33 4.36 8.48
C LEU A 133 -13.10 5.05 9.09
N GLN A 134 -12.58 6.09 8.45
CA GLN A 134 -11.48 6.88 9.01
C GLN A 134 -11.85 7.55 10.33
N ASP A 135 -13.04 8.14 10.43
CA ASP A 135 -13.52 8.78 11.65
C ASP A 135 -13.77 7.78 12.77
N ASN A 136 -14.32 6.60 12.47
CA ASN A 136 -14.46 5.51 13.43
C ASN A 136 -13.10 5.01 13.94
N ILE A 137 -12.09 4.91 13.05
CA ILE A 137 -10.72 4.57 13.44
C ILE A 137 -10.15 5.67 14.36
N ARG A 138 -10.38 6.96 14.06
CA ARG A 138 -9.94 8.08 14.90
C ARG A 138 -10.62 8.07 16.28
N ILE A 139 -11.94 7.84 16.33
CA ILE A 139 -12.72 7.76 17.57
C ILE A 139 -12.29 6.54 18.41
N SER A 140 -12.11 5.38 17.78
CA SER A 140 -11.60 4.18 18.45
C SER A 140 -10.20 4.42 19.02
N LYS A 141 -9.31 5.08 18.27
CA LYS A 141 -8.00 5.50 18.77
C LYS A 141 -8.16 6.42 19.99
N LEU A 142 -9.01 7.45 19.93
CA LEU A 142 -9.24 8.37 21.06
C LEU A 142 -9.82 7.67 22.30
N ALA A 143 -10.73 6.71 22.12
CA ALA A 143 -11.28 5.91 23.21
C ALA A 143 -10.21 5.02 23.87
N ASP A 144 -9.40 4.33 23.05
CA ASP A 144 -8.25 3.56 23.54
C ASP A 144 -7.24 4.47 24.26
N LEU A 145 -6.98 5.66 23.72
CA LEU A 145 -6.11 6.67 24.34
C LEU A 145 -6.64 7.14 25.70
N SER A 146 -7.95 7.37 25.81
CA SER A 146 -8.57 7.82 27.04
C SER A 146 -8.46 6.74 28.13
N ARG A 147 -8.68 5.47 27.77
CA ARG A 147 -8.50 4.31 28.66
C ARG A 147 -7.04 4.13 29.08
N LEU A 148 -6.10 4.33 28.16
CA LEU A 148 -4.66 4.25 28.44
C LEU A 148 -4.18 5.40 29.34
N ALA A 149 -4.64 6.63 29.10
CA ALA A 149 -4.28 7.79 29.91
C ALA A 149 -4.71 7.63 31.38
N THR A 150 -5.91 7.10 31.63
CA THR A 150 -6.40 6.84 33.00
C THR A 150 -5.57 5.78 33.73
N GLY A 151 -5.24 4.65 33.06
CA GLY A 151 -4.36 3.63 33.66
C GLY A 151 -2.93 4.13 33.90
N MET A 152 -2.44 5.00 33.03
CA MET A 152 -1.11 5.59 33.15
C MET A 152 -0.99 6.65 34.23
N ALA A 153 -2.03 7.45 34.49
CA ALA A 153 -2.04 8.35 35.63
C ALA A 153 -1.77 7.58 36.93
N HIS A 154 -2.40 6.41 37.08
CA HIS A 154 -2.18 5.54 38.23
C HIS A 154 -0.75 4.96 38.27
N GLU A 155 -0.21 4.52 37.13
CA GLU A 155 1.16 3.98 37.08
C GLU A 155 2.26 5.04 37.21
N LEU A 156 2.00 6.30 36.88
CA LEU A 156 2.92 7.43 37.10
C LEU A 156 2.84 7.95 38.55
N ASN A 157 1.65 7.96 39.13
CA ASN A 157 1.46 8.40 40.52
C ASN A 157 2.16 7.46 41.52
N ASN A 158 2.24 6.16 41.24
CA ASN A 158 2.93 5.19 42.10
C ASN A 158 4.44 5.48 42.32
N PRO A 159 5.29 5.56 41.28
CA PRO A 159 6.69 5.92 41.45
C PRO A 159 6.87 7.34 41.98
N LEU A 160 5.96 8.27 41.66
CA LEU A 160 6.00 9.63 42.18
C LEU A 160 5.78 9.67 43.71
N ALA A 161 4.83 8.90 44.24
CA ALA A 161 4.60 8.78 45.67
C ALA A 161 5.82 8.18 46.40
N ILE A 162 6.47 7.18 45.79
CA ILE A 162 7.71 6.60 46.33
C ILE A 162 8.84 7.65 46.35
N ILE A 163 8.99 8.44 45.27
CA ILE A 163 9.99 9.52 45.22
C ILE A 163 9.71 10.57 46.30
N SER A 164 8.46 10.98 46.48
CA SER A 164 8.06 11.93 47.53
C SER A 164 8.39 11.38 48.92
N GLY A 165 7.98 10.15 49.23
CA GLY A 165 8.20 9.54 50.54
C GLY A 165 9.68 9.38 50.89
N TYR A 166 10.53 8.95 49.95
CA TYR A 166 11.98 8.90 50.20
C TYR A 166 12.62 10.29 50.27
N SER A 167 12.09 11.29 49.56
CA SER A 167 12.58 12.66 49.66
C SER A 167 12.24 13.27 51.03
N GLU A 168 11.02 13.09 51.51
CA GLU A 168 10.58 13.47 52.87
C GLU A 168 11.40 12.75 53.93
N HIS A 169 11.66 11.45 53.74
CA HIS A 169 12.51 10.68 54.67
C HIS A 169 13.93 11.23 54.73
N ILE A 170 14.53 11.63 53.59
CA ILE A 170 15.85 12.28 53.59
C ILE A 170 15.84 13.58 54.40
N VAL A 171 14.80 14.41 54.24
CA VAL A 171 14.65 15.67 55.00
C VAL A 171 14.56 15.38 56.50
N ASP A 172 13.71 14.43 56.92
CA ASP A 172 13.55 14.04 58.33
C ASP A 172 14.86 13.50 58.94
N GLN A 173 15.67 12.74 58.19
CA GLN A 173 16.98 12.28 58.65
C GLN A 173 17.98 13.42 58.84
N ILE A 174 17.96 14.44 57.96
CA ILE A 174 18.80 15.64 58.10
C ILE A 174 18.38 16.44 59.32
N GLU A 175 17.08 16.66 59.54
CA GLU A 175 16.56 17.38 60.70
C GLU A 175 16.88 16.69 62.03
N LYS A 176 16.92 15.35 62.03
CA LYS A 176 17.35 14.53 63.18
C LYS A 176 18.87 14.48 63.39
N GLY A 177 19.66 15.15 62.55
CA GLY A 177 21.11 15.24 62.68
C GLY A 177 21.87 13.99 62.21
N VAL A 178 21.25 13.12 61.43
CA VAL A 178 21.93 11.93 60.87
C VAL A 178 22.93 12.38 59.80
N THR A 179 24.19 11.99 59.97
CA THR A 179 25.30 12.37 59.07
C THR A 179 25.87 11.18 58.27
N GLU A 180 25.36 9.98 58.53
CA GLU A 180 25.82 8.75 57.90
C GLU A 180 25.47 8.70 56.41
N LYS A 181 26.51 8.78 55.57
CA LYS A 181 26.38 8.75 54.10
C LYS A 181 25.60 7.53 53.58
N GLU A 182 25.74 6.38 54.24
CA GLU A 182 25.08 5.15 53.83
C GLU A 182 23.54 5.22 53.95
N VAL A 183 23.03 5.96 54.93
CA VAL A 183 21.58 6.18 55.12
C VAL A 183 21.02 6.98 53.95
N PHE A 184 21.70 8.05 53.55
CA PHE A 184 21.31 8.86 52.39
C PHE A 184 21.38 8.07 51.08
N ILE A 185 22.42 7.27 50.87
CA ILE A 185 22.55 6.44 49.67
C ILE A 185 21.41 5.41 49.57
N LYS A 186 20.99 4.83 50.71
CA LYS A 186 19.87 3.88 50.74
C LYS A 186 18.54 4.54 50.35
N SER A 187 18.31 5.81 50.67
CA SER A 187 17.10 6.55 50.29
C SER A 187 17.15 7.12 48.86
N ILE A 188 18.34 7.51 48.37
CA ILE A 188 18.52 8.05 47.01
C ILE A 188 18.43 6.96 45.93
N LYS A 189 18.88 5.73 46.21
CA LYS A 189 18.83 4.61 45.25
C LYS A 189 17.40 4.32 44.74
N PRO A 190 16.38 4.16 45.61
CA PRO A 190 14.98 4.02 45.19
C PRO A 190 14.46 5.21 44.36
N ILE A 191 14.83 6.45 44.71
CA ILE A 191 14.44 7.64 43.94
C ILE A 191 14.95 7.53 42.50
N LYS A 192 16.25 7.26 42.33
CA LYS A 192 16.88 7.13 41.00
C LYS A 192 16.25 6.01 40.17
N ALA A 193 15.98 4.85 40.79
CA ALA A 193 15.34 3.73 40.11
C ALA A 193 13.92 4.08 39.62
N ASN A 194 13.13 4.80 40.42
CA ASN A 194 11.77 5.20 40.06
C ASN A 194 11.74 6.31 38.99
N ILE A 195 12.71 7.22 38.97
CA ILE A 195 12.86 8.20 37.88
C ILE A 195 13.12 7.50 36.53
N VAL A 196 14.03 6.52 36.51
CA VAL A 196 14.31 5.71 35.30
C VAL A 196 13.05 4.97 34.87
N ARG A 197 12.28 4.43 35.82
CA ARG A 197 11.01 3.77 35.54
C ARG A 197 9.99 4.73 34.89
N MET A 198 9.83 5.93 35.44
CA MET A 198 8.92 6.94 34.87
C MET A 198 9.32 7.30 33.43
N ASN A 199 10.60 7.53 33.17
CA ASN A 199 11.11 7.82 31.82
C ASN A 199 10.82 6.67 30.83
N ASN A 200 10.93 5.42 31.27
CA ASN A 200 10.59 4.26 30.46
C ASN A 200 9.09 4.17 30.15
N ILE A 201 8.23 4.51 31.12
CA ILE A 201 6.76 4.57 30.94
C ILE A 201 6.41 5.65 29.90
N ILE A 202 6.94 6.86 30.08
CA ILE A 202 6.70 7.99 29.17
C ILE A 202 7.24 7.69 27.76
N SER A 203 8.44 7.11 27.64
CA SER A 203 9.03 6.79 26.34
C SER A 203 8.21 5.75 25.56
N LYS A 204 7.70 4.72 26.24
CA LYS A 204 6.83 3.70 25.63
C LYS A 204 5.50 4.31 25.17
N LEU A 205 4.94 5.24 25.95
CA LEU A 205 3.75 6.00 25.57
C LEU A 205 4.03 6.90 24.36
N MET A 206 5.10 7.68 24.35
CA MET A 206 5.40 8.60 23.25
C MET A 206 5.69 7.86 21.93
N LYS A 207 6.28 6.66 21.98
CA LYS A 207 6.40 5.78 20.80
C LYS A 207 5.05 5.35 20.22
N MET A 208 4.02 5.23 21.06
CA MET A 208 2.65 4.93 20.62
C MET A 208 1.96 6.12 19.94
N PHE A 209 2.36 7.35 20.29
CA PHE A 209 1.79 8.59 19.75
C PHE A 209 2.50 9.14 18.51
N ARG A 210 3.65 8.58 18.12
CA ARG A 210 4.26 8.95 16.84
C ARG A 210 3.39 8.43 15.70
N SER A 211 2.57 9.36 15.21
CA SER A 211 1.86 9.30 13.94
C SER A 211 2.87 9.35 12.80
N GLU A 212 3.62 8.28 12.59
CA GLU A 212 4.14 7.99 11.25
C GLU A 212 3.02 7.30 10.47
N GLU A 213 2.83 7.66 9.20
CA GLU A 213 1.95 6.91 8.32
C GLU A 213 2.41 5.45 8.30
N ILE A 214 1.51 4.52 8.61
CA ILE A 214 1.79 3.09 8.55
C ILE A 214 2.05 2.73 7.09
N LYS A 215 3.26 2.25 6.80
CA LYS A 215 3.69 1.92 5.44
C LYS A 215 3.72 0.43 5.26
N PHE A 216 2.67 -0.10 4.64
CA PHE A 216 2.64 -1.50 4.24
C PHE A 216 3.61 -1.74 3.10
N THR A 217 4.59 -2.59 3.35
CA THR A 217 5.58 -3.05 2.37
C THR A 217 5.57 -4.58 2.32
N ASP A 218 6.01 -5.14 1.20
CA ASP A 218 6.20 -6.59 1.11
C ASP A 218 7.50 -6.95 1.82
N VAL A 219 7.40 -7.62 2.96
CA VAL A 219 8.52 -7.89 3.87
C VAL A 219 8.80 -9.37 3.94
N ASN A 220 10.05 -9.73 3.71
CA ASN A 220 10.54 -11.09 3.93
C ASN A 220 10.54 -11.43 5.43
N VAL A 221 9.82 -12.49 5.80
CA VAL A 221 9.60 -12.91 7.20
C VAL A 221 10.91 -13.29 7.89
N ARG A 222 11.82 -13.99 7.19
CA ARG A 222 13.12 -14.37 7.76
C ARG A 222 13.96 -13.13 8.09
N SER A 223 14.01 -12.16 7.18
CA SER A 223 14.72 -10.90 7.38
C SER A 223 14.17 -10.13 8.57
N LEU A 224 12.83 -10.04 8.68
CA LEU A 224 12.14 -9.41 9.81
C LEU A 224 12.50 -10.07 11.16
N ILE A 225 12.48 -11.41 11.23
CA ILE A 225 12.86 -12.15 12.45
C ILE A 225 14.32 -11.89 12.82
N ASN A 226 15.22 -11.89 11.84
CA ASN A 226 16.65 -11.62 12.06
C ASN A 226 16.90 -10.20 12.58
N ILE A 227 16.19 -9.19 12.05
CA ILE A 227 16.26 -7.81 12.56
C ILE A 227 15.82 -7.78 14.03
N ALA A 228 14.67 -8.37 14.36
CA ALA A 228 14.17 -8.40 15.72
C ALA A 228 15.14 -9.12 16.69
N LEU A 229 15.74 -10.24 16.28
CA LEU A 229 16.74 -10.96 17.08
C LEU A 229 18.01 -10.15 17.30
N ASN A 230 18.49 -9.44 16.28
CA ASN A 230 19.64 -8.54 16.40
C ASN A 230 19.37 -7.42 17.41
N THR A 231 18.15 -6.87 17.44
CA THR A 231 17.74 -5.82 18.39
C THR A 231 17.80 -6.28 19.85
N ILE A 232 17.53 -7.56 20.13
CA ILE A 232 17.57 -8.12 21.49
C ILE A 232 18.84 -8.94 21.81
N LYS A 233 19.83 -8.95 20.91
CA LYS A 233 21.02 -9.80 21.00
C LYS A 233 21.77 -9.66 22.33
N SER A 234 21.98 -8.43 22.80
CA SER A 234 22.68 -8.15 24.06
C SER A 234 21.96 -8.70 25.31
N GLN A 235 20.65 -8.90 25.23
CA GLN A 235 19.86 -9.51 26.30
C GLN A 235 19.98 -11.03 26.32
N ILE A 236 20.28 -11.64 25.16
CA ILE A 236 20.39 -13.09 24.99
C ILE A 236 21.81 -13.57 25.33
N GLU A 237 22.84 -12.84 24.91
CA GLU A 237 24.27 -13.24 25.00
C GLU A 237 24.72 -13.72 26.39
N ASN A 238 24.06 -13.27 27.47
CA ASN A 238 24.41 -13.63 28.85
C ASN A 238 23.41 -14.58 29.55
N THR A 239 22.49 -15.22 28.81
CA THR A 239 21.33 -15.91 29.41
C THR A 239 21.27 -17.42 29.19
N ASN A 240 22.25 -18.04 28.52
CA ASN A 240 22.25 -19.47 28.16
C ASN A 240 20.95 -19.94 27.45
N ILE A 241 20.28 -19.03 26.73
CA ILE A 241 19.04 -19.35 25.99
C ILE A 241 19.42 -19.89 24.61
N ILE A 242 18.86 -21.05 24.27
CA ILE A 242 18.98 -21.65 22.94
C ILE A 242 17.81 -21.16 22.08
N ILE A 243 18.14 -20.52 20.95
CA ILE A 243 17.15 -20.06 19.97
C ILE A 243 17.24 -20.94 18.73
N ASN A 244 16.17 -21.68 18.44
CA ASN A 244 16.07 -22.48 17.23
C ASN A 244 15.20 -21.75 16.19
N LEU A 245 15.69 -21.70 14.96
CA LEU A 245 15.01 -21.05 13.83
C LEU A 245 14.66 -22.09 12.78
N ASP A 246 13.37 -22.34 12.58
CA ASP A 246 12.83 -23.12 11.46
C ASP A 246 11.89 -22.21 10.65
N VAL A 247 12.52 -21.30 9.92
CA VAL A 247 11.86 -20.17 9.25
C VAL A 247 12.01 -20.32 7.75
N GLN A 248 10.91 -20.37 7.01
CA GLN A 248 10.89 -20.41 5.54
C GLN A 248 10.85 -18.99 4.96
N GLU A 249 11.19 -18.87 3.68
CA GLU A 249 11.25 -17.60 2.94
C GLU A 249 9.84 -17.16 2.50
N PHE A 250 9.01 -16.75 3.46
CA PHE A 250 7.70 -16.17 3.19
C PHE A 250 7.74 -14.64 3.13
N HIS A 251 6.80 -14.05 2.40
CA HIS A 251 6.62 -12.60 2.31
C HIS A 251 5.26 -12.21 2.88
N VAL A 252 5.24 -11.17 3.71
CA VAL A 252 4.02 -10.63 4.33
C VAL A 252 3.93 -9.14 4.04
N SER A 253 2.72 -8.67 3.70
CA SER A 253 2.44 -7.24 3.54
C SER A 253 2.30 -6.60 4.91
N CYS A 254 3.37 -6.00 5.44
CA CYS A 254 3.36 -5.36 6.74
C CYS A 254 4.21 -4.08 6.81
N ASP A 255 3.97 -3.29 7.85
CA ASP A 255 4.90 -2.26 8.26
C ASP A 255 6.04 -2.89 9.05
N LEU A 256 7.25 -2.76 8.50
CA LEU A 256 8.46 -3.38 9.04
C LEU A 256 8.70 -2.99 10.51
N LEU A 257 8.61 -1.71 10.84
CA LEU A 257 8.96 -1.17 12.16
C LEU A 257 7.93 -1.61 13.21
N TYR A 258 6.65 -1.49 12.89
CA TYR A 258 5.60 -1.91 13.82
C TYR A 258 5.61 -3.43 14.02
N THR A 259 5.82 -4.21 12.97
CA THR A 259 5.85 -5.68 13.06
C THR A 259 7.09 -6.17 13.81
N GLU A 260 8.26 -5.55 13.60
CA GLU A 260 9.46 -5.83 14.39
C GLU A 260 9.17 -5.63 15.89
N GLN A 261 8.48 -4.54 16.25
CA GLN A 261 8.11 -4.26 17.63
C GLN A 261 7.17 -5.31 18.23
N VAL A 262 6.26 -5.91 17.44
CA VAL A 262 5.42 -7.04 17.86
C VAL A 262 6.28 -8.24 18.22
N ILE A 263 7.19 -8.62 17.32
CA ILE A 263 8.08 -9.77 17.51
C ILE A 263 8.98 -9.55 18.72
N ILE A 264 9.58 -8.38 18.86
CA ILE A 264 10.41 -8.01 20.03
C ILE A 264 9.59 -8.11 21.33
N ASN A 265 8.32 -7.68 21.35
CA ASN A 265 7.49 -7.77 22.55
C ASN A 265 7.24 -9.23 22.96
N ILE A 266 7.01 -10.12 22.00
CA ILE A 266 6.80 -11.55 22.27
C ILE A 266 8.11 -12.22 22.70
N LEU A 267 9.23 -11.93 22.03
CA LEU A 267 10.54 -12.47 22.39
C LEU A 267 10.96 -12.05 23.80
N ASN A 268 10.74 -10.79 24.18
CA ASN A 268 11.01 -10.33 25.54
C ASN A 268 10.17 -11.07 26.60
N ASN A 269 8.92 -11.39 26.28
CA ASN A 269 8.08 -12.20 27.15
C ASN A 269 8.58 -13.64 27.25
N ALA A 270 8.98 -14.25 26.13
CA ALA A 270 9.60 -15.57 26.10
C ALA A 270 10.89 -15.63 26.94
N ILE A 271 11.80 -14.67 26.76
CA ILE A 271 13.04 -14.54 27.56
C ILE A 271 12.72 -14.43 29.06
N THR A 272 11.73 -13.62 29.42
CA THR A 272 11.32 -13.49 30.83
C THR A 272 10.73 -14.80 31.39
N ALA A 273 10.00 -15.56 30.58
CA ALA A 273 9.38 -16.79 31.01
C ALA A 273 10.41 -17.92 31.23
N VAL A 274 11.48 -17.97 30.42
CA VAL A 274 12.54 -18.99 30.57
C VAL A 274 13.61 -18.60 31.60
N SER A 275 13.71 -17.33 31.99
CA SER A 275 14.79 -16.85 32.87
C SER A 275 14.77 -17.44 34.29
N LYS A 276 13.62 -17.96 34.74
CA LYS A 276 13.47 -18.61 36.06
C LYS A 276 14.03 -20.03 36.13
N TYR A 277 14.31 -20.67 34.99
CA TYR A 277 14.78 -22.06 34.94
C TYR A 277 16.31 -22.13 34.92
N SER A 278 16.90 -23.09 35.63
CA SER A 278 18.35 -23.35 35.62
C SER A 278 18.81 -24.28 34.49
N ASP A 279 17.87 -25.04 33.91
CA ASP A 279 18.19 -26.20 33.08
C ASP A 279 18.19 -25.82 31.59
N LEU A 280 17.21 -26.29 30.82
CA LEU A 280 17.07 -26.04 29.40
C LEU A 280 16.21 -24.77 29.19
N ARG A 281 16.80 -23.71 28.63
CA ARG A 281 16.07 -22.49 28.23
C ARG A 281 15.98 -22.45 26.71
N MET A 282 14.79 -22.65 26.16
CA MET A 282 14.60 -22.79 24.72
C MET A 282 13.51 -21.85 24.21
N ILE A 283 13.82 -21.20 23.10
CA ILE A 283 12.87 -20.43 22.30
C ILE A 283 12.92 -20.99 20.87
N ASN A 284 11.79 -21.46 20.37
CA ASN A 284 11.66 -21.97 19.00
C ASN A 284 10.85 -20.97 18.19
N ILE A 285 11.40 -20.52 17.06
CA ILE A 285 10.69 -19.67 16.11
C ILE A 285 10.47 -20.47 14.84
N THR A 286 9.21 -20.71 14.51
CA THR A 286 8.82 -21.47 13.33
C THR A 286 7.90 -20.65 12.45
N THR A 287 7.93 -20.89 11.15
CA THR A 287 6.93 -20.30 10.23
C THR A 287 6.18 -21.37 9.49
N THR A 288 4.87 -21.21 9.41
CA THR A 288 4.01 -22.12 8.65
C THR A 288 3.11 -21.33 7.73
N GLU A 289 2.75 -21.95 6.62
CA GLU A 289 1.85 -21.39 5.63
C GLU A 289 0.54 -22.18 5.63
N THR A 290 -0.60 -21.50 5.75
CA THR A 290 -1.93 -22.09 5.57
C THR A 290 -2.53 -21.61 4.25
N LEU A 291 -3.75 -22.04 3.89
CA LEU A 291 -4.40 -21.54 2.67
C LEU A 291 -4.64 -20.02 2.70
N SER A 292 -4.91 -19.45 3.88
CA SER A 292 -5.31 -18.06 4.06
C SER A 292 -4.25 -17.18 4.70
N ASP A 293 -3.28 -17.74 5.43
CA ASP A 293 -2.40 -16.96 6.30
C ASP A 293 -0.94 -17.47 6.24
N ILE A 294 0.00 -16.57 6.50
CA ILE A 294 1.36 -16.89 6.92
C ILE A 294 1.42 -16.72 8.43
N CYS A 295 1.86 -17.76 9.13
CA CYS A 295 1.96 -17.77 10.59
C CYS A 295 3.43 -17.73 11.04
N ILE A 296 3.75 -16.83 11.96
CA ILE A 296 5.00 -16.84 12.72
C ILE A 296 4.66 -17.32 14.14
N SER A 297 5.22 -18.46 14.53
CA SER A 297 5.03 -19.05 15.85
C SER A 297 6.30 -18.88 16.68
N ILE A 298 6.15 -18.32 17.88
CA ILE A 298 7.23 -18.16 18.86
C ILE A 298 6.84 -18.98 20.09
N ASN A 299 7.50 -20.13 20.26
CA ASN A 299 7.33 -21.03 21.39
C ASN A 299 8.46 -20.87 22.40
N ASN A 300 8.14 -20.90 23.69
CA ASN A 300 9.10 -20.94 24.78
C ASN A 300 8.75 -22.05 25.75
N ASN A 301 9.75 -22.71 26.33
CA ASN A 301 9.56 -23.77 27.32
C ASN A 301 9.53 -23.27 28.79
N GLY A 302 9.14 -22.02 28.98
CA GLY A 302 9.09 -21.38 30.30
C GLY A 302 7.74 -21.59 31.00
N ASP A 303 7.48 -20.82 32.07
CA ASP A 303 6.25 -20.92 32.85
C ASP A 303 5.01 -20.80 31.93
N PRO A 304 4.04 -21.73 32.02
CA PRO A 304 2.79 -21.62 31.28
C PRO A 304 1.96 -20.44 31.82
N ILE A 305 1.14 -19.87 30.95
CA ILE A 305 0.11 -18.90 31.35
C ILE A 305 -1.00 -19.65 32.11
N SER A 306 -1.31 -19.22 33.34
CA SER A 306 -2.38 -19.83 34.15
C SER A 306 -3.77 -19.54 33.56
N GLU A 307 -4.72 -20.46 33.79
CA GLU A 307 -6.11 -20.32 33.27
C GLU A 307 -6.75 -18.99 33.71
N GLU A 308 -6.51 -18.56 34.95
CA GLU A 308 -7.12 -17.37 35.55
C GLU A 308 -6.76 -16.05 34.85
N ILE A 309 -5.65 -16.04 34.11
CA ILE A 309 -5.12 -14.81 33.49
C ILE A 309 -5.25 -14.81 31.97
N LYS A 310 -5.67 -15.93 31.35
CA LYS A 310 -5.75 -16.07 29.87
C LYS A 310 -6.55 -14.96 29.20
N ASP A 311 -7.70 -14.62 29.76
CA ASP A 311 -8.58 -13.57 29.20
C ASP A 311 -8.03 -12.15 29.43
N LYS A 312 -7.06 -12.01 30.33
CA LYS A 312 -6.52 -10.71 30.75
C LYS A 312 -5.18 -10.37 30.14
N ILE A 313 -4.43 -11.33 29.57
CA ILE A 313 -3.06 -11.09 29.10
C ILE A 313 -2.96 -10.04 27.98
N PHE A 314 -4.03 -9.85 27.20
CA PHE A 314 -4.14 -8.83 26.17
C PHE A 314 -4.76 -7.52 26.67
N SER A 315 -5.19 -7.45 27.94
CA SER A 315 -5.71 -6.21 28.51
C SER A 315 -4.59 -5.21 28.76
N PRO A 316 -4.83 -3.91 28.55
CA PRO A 316 -3.83 -2.89 28.83
C PRO A 316 -3.45 -2.88 30.32
N PHE A 317 -2.18 -2.63 30.62
CA PHE A 317 -1.58 -2.60 31.97
C PHE A 317 -1.55 -3.93 32.71
N PHE A 318 -2.03 -5.02 32.11
CA PHE A 318 -1.97 -6.32 32.75
C PHE A 318 -0.52 -6.87 32.72
N THR A 319 0.05 -7.13 33.89
CA THR A 319 1.39 -7.73 34.02
C THR A 319 1.49 -8.60 35.27
N THR A 320 2.14 -9.75 35.13
CA THR A 320 2.52 -10.63 36.26
C THR A 320 3.97 -10.43 36.71
N LYS A 321 4.72 -9.55 36.02
CA LYS A 321 6.10 -9.22 36.37
C LYS A 321 6.16 -8.37 37.63
N GLN A 322 7.26 -8.47 38.38
CA GLN A 322 7.50 -7.63 39.57
C GLN A 322 7.36 -6.13 39.25
N VAL A 323 6.95 -5.38 40.27
CA VAL A 323 6.73 -3.92 40.20
C VAL A 323 7.97 -3.22 39.63
N GLY A 324 7.90 -2.75 38.38
CA GLY A 324 8.98 -2.06 37.69
C GLY A 324 9.65 -2.83 36.56
N ALA A 325 9.43 -4.14 36.46
CA ALA A 325 9.95 -5.00 35.39
C ALA A 325 9.08 -5.00 34.11
N GLY A 326 7.92 -4.35 34.14
CA GLY A 326 7.01 -4.25 32.98
C GLY A 326 5.85 -3.27 33.23
N VAL A 327 5.32 -2.71 32.14
CA VAL A 327 4.18 -1.75 32.10
C VAL A 327 2.87 -2.46 31.69
N GLY A 328 2.92 -3.76 31.38
CA GLY A 328 1.74 -4.52 30.94
C GLY A 328 1.14 -4.10 29.58
N LEU A 329 1.87 -3.32 28.77
CA LEU A 329 1.38 -2.83 27.47
C LEU A 329 1.83 -3.68 26.26
N GLY A 330 2.80 -4.58 26.43
CA GLY A 330 3.46 -5.25 25.31
C GLY A 330 2.52 -6.12 24.46
N LEU A 331 1.71 -6.98 25.09
CA LEU A 331 0.77 -7.86 24.38
C LEU A 331 -0.45 -7.12 23.86
N TYR A 332 -0.95 -6.13 24.60
CA TYR A 332 -2.02 -5.24 24.13
C TYR A 332 -1.59 -4.49 22.85
N LEU A 333 -0.37 -3.95 22.83
CA LEU A 333 0.18 -3.28 21.64
C LEU A 333 0.36 -4.27 20.49
N ALA A 334 0.88 -5.47 20.77
CA ALA A 334 1.01 -6.52 19.77
C ALA A 334 -0.33 -6.86 19.11
N GLN A 335 -1.39 -7.02 19.90
CA GLN A 335 -2.74 -7.29 19.38
C GLN A 335 -3.28 -6.16 18.51
N ASN A 336 -3.09 -4.91 18.94
CA ASN A 336 -3.53 -3.74 18.16
C ASN A 336 -2.77 -3.58 16.85
N ILE A 337 -1.44 -3.77 16.86
CA ILE A 337 -0.63 -3.73 15.64
C ILE A 337 -1.07 -4.84 14.68
N MET A 338 -1.22 -6.07 15.17
CA MET A 338 -1.69 -7.19 14.34
C MET A 338 -3.07 -6.91 13.73
N ARG A 339 -4.01 -6.33 14.50
CA ARG A 339 -5.34 -5.94 14.00
C ARG A 339 -5.26 -4.90 12.89
N ILE A 340 -4.37 -3.91 13.00
CA ILE A 340 -4.15 -2.91 11.93
C ILE A 340 -3.60 -3.59 10.66
N HIS A 341 -2.81 -4.65 10.82
CA HIS A 341 -2.27 -5.46 9.74
C HIS A 341 -3.26 -6.49 9.18
N GLU A 342 -4.54 -6.40 9.54
CA GLU A 342 -5.58 -7.40 9.23
C GLU A 342 -5.24 -8.83 9.69
N GLY A 343 -4.24 -8.93 10.56
CA GLY A 343 -3.77 -10.17 11.15
C GLY A 343 -4.40 -10.45 12.50
N LYS A 344 -4.07 -11.61 13.05
CA LYS A 344 -4.52 -12.04 14.38
C LYS A 344 -3.34 -12.57 15.18
N ILE A 345 -3.38 -12.32 16.49
CA ILE A 345 -2.48 -12.95 17.46
C ILE A 345 -3.28 -13.96 18.27
N THR A 346 -2.80 -15.19 18.36
CA THR A 346 -3.34 -16.20 19.28
C THR A 346 -2.22 -16.77 20.13
N PHE A 347 -2.58 -17.52 21.17
CA PHE A 347 -1.60 -18.22 21.97
C PHE A 347 -2.14 -19.57 22.41
N GLU A 348 -1.23 -20.51 22.62
CA GLU A 348 -1.47 -21.82 23.20
C GLU A 348 -0.49 -22.02 24.36
N THR A 349 -0.97 -22.49 25.49
CA THR A 349 -0.14 -22.70 26.69
C THR A 349 -0.42 -24.07 27.26
N ASN A 350 0.64 -24.82 27.57
CA ASN A 350 0.56 -26.15 28.15
C ASN A 350 1.69 -26.34 29.16
N PRO A 351 1.41 -26.87 30.37
CA PRO A 351 2.43 -27.15 31.38
C PRO A 351 3.64 -27.97 30.92
N LYS A 352 3.48 -28.82 29.89
CA LYS A 352 4.55 -29.69 29.37
C LYS A 352 5.30 -29.11 28.16
N LEU A 353 4.68 -28.19 27.42
CA LEU A 353 5.19 -27.68 26.14
C LEU A 353 5.48 -26.17 26.18
N GLY A 354 5.21 -25.52 27.32
CA GLY A 354 5.37 -24.10 27.53
C GLY A 354 4.29 -23.28 26.83
N THR A 355 4.64 -22.10 26.33
CA THR A 355 3.70 -21.18 25.68
C THR A 355 4.13 -20.88 24.25
N THR A 356 3.19 -20.94 23.31
CA THR A 356 3.37 -20.58 21.91
C THR A 356 2.48 -19.39 21.59
N PHE A 357 3.08 -18.30 21.10
CA PHE A 357 2.36 -17.20 20.48
C PHE A 357 2.37 -17.36 18.96
N ASN A 358 1.21 -17.23 18.33
CA ASN A 358 1.04 -17.36 16.89
C ASN A 358 0.61 -16.01 16.31
N LEU A 359 1.42 -15.48 15.39
CA LEU A 359 1.15 -14.26 14.63
C LEU A 359 0.71 -14.64 13.23
N TYR A 360 -0.56 -14.47 12.91
CA TYR A 360 -1.10 -14.74 11.58
C TYR A 360 -1.19 -13.46 10.79
N PHE A 361 -0.58 -13.46 9.62
CA PHE A 361 -0.69 -12.42 8.61
C PHE A 361 -1.55 -12.98 7.47
N PRO A 362 -2.62 -12.28 7.05
CA PRO A 362 -3.39 -12.74 5.91
C PRO A 362 -2.46 -12.81 4.71
N LYS A 363 -2.46 -13.96 4.04
CA LYS A 363 -2.06 -13.99 2.66
C LYS A 363 -3.04 -13.08 1.96
N ARG A 364 -2.56 -11.93 1.49
CA ARG A 364 -3.33 -11.20 0.49
C ARG A 364 -3.46 -12.15 -0.68
N SER A 365 -4.64 -12.77 -0.76
CA SER A 365 -4.99 -13.73 -1.76
C SER A 365 -4.64 -13.12 -3.11
N SER A 366 -3.74 -13.80 -3.81
CA SER A 366 -3.46 -13.60 -5.22
C SER A 366 -4.69 -13.88 -6.10
N VAL A 367 -5.88 -14.07 -5.53
CA VAL A 367 -7.16 -14.03 -6.28
C VAL A 367 -7.58 -12.58 -6.58
N LEU A 368 -7.17 -11.59 -5.79
CA LEU A 368 -7.18 -10.17 -6.19
C LEU A 368 -5.82 -9.73 -6.79
N GLY A 369 -4.76 -10.52 -6.57
CA GLY A 369 -3.46 -10.36 -7.22
C GLY A 369 -3.42 -10.75 -8.70
N ASN A 370 -4.38 -11.53 -9.20
CA ASN A 370 -4.54 -11.76 -10.64
C ASN A 370 -5.21 -10.60 -11.39
N LEU A 371 -5.50 -9.49 -10.71
CA LEU A 371 -5.84 -8.20 -11.33
C LEU A 371 -4.78 -7.12 -11.09
N ILE A 372 -3.67 -7.43 -10.41
CA ILE A 372 -2.48 -6.58 -10.41
C ILE A 372 -1.48 -7.26 -11.33
N LYS A 373 -1.40 -6.75 -12.56
CA LYS A 373 -0.33 -7.02 -13.53
C LYS A 373 1.00 -7.25 -12.81
N GLU A 374 1.76 -8.26 -13.24
CA GLU A 374 3.17 -8.44 -12.88
C GLU A 374 3.84 -7.06 -12.72
N LYS A 375 4.46 -6.78 -11.57
CA LYS A 375 5.07 -5.46 -11.30
C LYS A 375 6.18 -5.21 -12.32
N LYS A 376 5.84 -4.49 -13.39
CA LYS A 376 6.76 -4.15 -14.48
C LYS A 376 7.91 -3.30 -13.95
N SER A 377 9.10 -3.63 -14.40
CA SER A 377 10.36 -3.06 -13.96
C SER A 377 10.82 -1.96 -14.92
N ILE A 378 11.11 -0.79 -14.39
CA ILE A 378 11.55 0.38 -15.13
C ILE A 378 13.00 0.68 -14.72
N LEU A 379 13.91 0.77 -15.69
CA LEU A 379 15.24 1.33 -15.46
C LEU A 379 15.18 2.84 -15.71
N LEU A 380 15.33 3.66 -14.67
CA LEU A 380 15.38 5.11 -14.77
C LEU A 380 16.84 5.59 -14.82
N VAL A 381 17.22 6.29 -15.88
CA VAL A 381 18.55 6.88 -16.07
C VAL A 381 18.46 8.40 -15.92
N SER A 382 18.94 8.92 -14.79
CA SER A 382 19.02 10.37 -14.54
C SER A 382 20.02 10.70 -13.43
N GLU A 383 20.73 11.82 -13.58
CA GLU A 383 21.60 12.40 -12.54
C GLU A 383 20.83 13.32 -11.56
N ASP A 384 19.60 13.72 -11.90
CA ASP A 384 18.82 14.65 -11.08
C ASP A 384 18.04 13.90 -9.99
N ILE A 385 18.58 13.94 -8.76
CA ILE A 385 18.01 13.31 -7.56
C ILE A 385 16.56 13.77 -7.29
N ASN A 386 16.22 15.03 -7.58
CA ASN A 386 14.87 15.54 -7.35
C ASN A 386 13.89 14.99 -8.38
N PHE A 387 14.34 14.86 -9.63
CA PHE A 387 13.58 14.21 -10.69
C PHE A 387 13.36 12.72 -10.39
N VAL A 388 14.41 12.00 -9.99
CA VAL A 388 14.32 10.58 -9.58
C VAL A 388 13.28 10.40 -8.49
N LYS A 389 13.29 11.25 -7.45
CA LYS A 389 12.33 11.18 -6.36
C LYS A 389 10.89 11.40 -6.85
N LYS A 390 10.66 12.44 -7.67
CA LYS A 390 9.34 12.72 -8.26
C LYS A 390 8.85 11.57 -9.16
N PHE A 391 9.75 10.99 -9.94
CA PHE A 391 9.45 9.84 -10.79
C PHE A 391 9.06 8.62 -9.94
N HIS A 392 9.83 8.35 -8.87
CA HIS A 392 9.51 7.27 -7.95
C HIS A 392 8.13 7.47 -7.28
N ASP A 393 7.85 8.67 -6.76
CA ASP A 393 6.58 8.99 -6.11
C ASP A 393 5.38 8.88 -7.07
N SER A 394 5.60 9.09 -8.37
CA SER A 394 4.57 9.02 -9.41
C SER A 394 4.30 7.59 -9.90
N PHE A 395 5.33 6.76 -10.03
CA PHE A 395 5.21 5.41 -10.62
C PHE A 395 5.12 4.28 -9.57
N PHE A 396 5.54 4.52 -8.32
CA PHE A 396 5.41 3.56 -7.22
C PHE A 396 3.93 3.21 -6.89
N PRO A 397 3.00 4.19 -6.82
CA PRO A 397 1.57 3.89 -6.59
C PRO A 397 0.93 3.07 -7.71
N LEU A 398 1.50 3.11 -8.92
CA LEU A 398 1.03 2.35 -10.09
C LEU A 398 1.58 0.92 -10.14
N GLY A 399 2.40 0.52 -9.16
CA GLY A 399 2.91 -0.84 -9.04
C GLY A 399 4.18 -1.14 -9.87
N PHE A 400 4.80 -0.14 -10.51
CA PHE A 400 6.08 -0.34 -11.20
C PHE A 400 7.25 -0.44 -10.22
N LYS A 401 8.23 -1.29 -10.53
CA LYS A 401 9.51 -1.36 -9.82
C LYS A 401 10.53 -0.47 -10.55
N VAL A 402 10.81 0.71 -10.01
CA VAL A 402 11.80 1.63 -10.60
C VAL A 402 13.19 1.33 -10.03
N VAL A 403 14.17 1.10 -10.90
CA VAL A 403 15.60 0.94 -10.57
C VAL A 403 16.35 2.13 -11.14
N GLU A 404 17.11 2.83 -10.30
CA GLU A 404 17.86 4.03 -10.68
C GLU A 404 19.25 3.66 -11.20
N ALA A 405 19.66 4.34 -12.28
CA ALA A 405 21.04 4.43 -12.73
C ALA A 405 21.41 5.90 -12.88
N ARG A 406 22.55 6.29 -12.30
CA ARG A 406 22.99 7.69 -12.28
C ARG A 406 23.74 8.08 -13.53
N ASP A 407 24.34 7.11 -14.22
CA ASP A 407 25.04 7.32 -15.48
C ASP A 407 24.82 6.17 -16.47
N ILE A 408 25.27 6.38 -17.70
CA ILE A 408 25.16 5.43 -18.81
C ILE A 408 25.93 4.12 -18.52
N SER A 409 27.04 4.18 -17.78
CA SER A 409 27.89 3.03 -17.46
C SER A 409 27.20 2.12 -16.44
N GLU A 410 26.58 2.71 -15.41
CA GLU A 410 25.77 2.03 -14.42
C GLU A 410 24.53 1.41 -15.08
N ALA A 411 23.84 2.17 -15.95
CA ALA A 411 22.67 1.69 -16.68
C ALA A 411 23.03 0.50 -17.59
N SER A 412 24.17 0.55 -18.29
CA SER A 412 24.66 -0.55 -19.13
C SER A 412 24.99 -1.80 -18.29
N SER A 413 25.64 -1.61 -17.14
CA SER A 413 25.97 -2.71 -16.22
C SER A 413 24.70 -3.39 -15.68
N LEU A 414 23.66 -2.60 -15.36
CA LEU A 414 22.38 -3.13 -14.90
C LEU A 414 21.62 -3.87 -16.01
N LEU A 415 21.68 -3.39 -17.26
CA LEU A 415 21.07 -4.06 -18.42
C LEU A 415 21.75 -5.38 -18.79
N HIS A 416 23.04 -5.55 -18.48
CA HIS A 416 23.74 -6.82 -18.67
C HIS A 416 23.33 -7.90 -17.67
N VAL A 417 22.97 -7.50 -16.44
CA VAL A 417 22.67 -8.44 -15.33
C VAL A 417 21.16 -8.66 -15.17
N ASN A 418 20.33 -7.67 -15.50
CA ASN A 418 18.90 -7.68 -15.27
C ASN A 418 18.12 -7.39 -16.56
N LYS A 419 16.92 -7.94 -16.66
CA LYS A 419 15.94 -7.56 -17.69
C LYS A 419 14.97 -6.53 -17.12
N PHE A 420 14.68 -5.51 -17.91
CA PHE A 420 13.70 -4.48 -17.59
C PHE A 420 12.55 -4.50 -18.59
N ASP A 421 11.36 -4.10 -18.16
CA ASP A 421 10.18 -3.99 -19.01
C ASP A 421 10.17 -2.67 -19.80
N SER A 422 10.87 -1.65 -19.29
CA SER A 422 11.09 -0.38 -19.98
C SER A 422 12.34 0.34 -19.45
N ILE A 423 12.90 1.19 -20.30
CA ILE A 423 14.03 2.06 -19.95
C ILE A 423 13.56 3.51 -20.11
N VAL A 424 13.68 4.32 -19.06
CA VAL A 424 13.31 5.72 -19.05
C VAL A 424 14.58 6.55 -18.90
N CYS A 425 14.87 7.42 -19.87
CA CYS A 425 16.06 8.25 -19.89
C CYS A 425 15.68 9.73 -19.78
N ASP A 426 16.26 10.44 -18.82
CA ASP A 426 16.18 11.90 -18.74
C ASP A 426 17.20 12.53 -19.71
N PHE A 427 16.70 13.24 -20.73
CA PHE A 427 17.49 13.86 -21.79
C PHE A 427 18.18 15.17 -21.35
N ALA A 428 18.21 15.46 -20.06
CA ALA A 428 19.01 16.54 -19.48
C ALA A 428 20.53 16.23 -19.47
N PHE A 429 20.91 14.98 -19.76
CA PHE A 429 22.28 14.47 -19.77
C PHE A 429 23.02 14.87 -21.08
N ASP A 430 24.33 15.12 -21.00
CA ASP A 430 25.22 15.48 -22.12
C ASP A 430 24.75 14.93 -23.47
N LYS A 431 24.24 15.83 -24.32
CA LYS A 431 23.42 15.50 -25.49
C LYS A 431 24.10 14.48 -26.40
N SER A 432 25.41 14.59 -26.60
CA SER A 432 26.17 13.69 -27.48
C SER A 432 26.26 12.24 -26.96
N SER A 433 26.26 12.08 -25.63
CA SER A 433 26.39 10.80 -24.94
C SER A 433 25.05 10.07 -24.86
N SER A 434 23.96 10.81 -24.61
CA SER A 434 22.59 10.28 -24.51
C SER A 434 22.07 9.71 -25.83
N GLU A 435 22.34 10.37 -26.95
CA GLU A 435 21.89 9.92 -28.28
C GLU A 435 22.55 8.62 -28.73
N ASN A 436 23.87 8.53 -28.54
CA ASN A 436 24.62 7.32 -28.86
C ASN A 436 24.19 6.17 -27.96
N TYR A 437 23.93 6.44 -26.68
CA TYR A 437 23.42 5.43 -25.75
C TYR A 437 22.04 4.90 -26.16
N ILE A 438 21.09 5.77 -26.52
CA ILE A 438 19.76 5.34 -26.97
C ILE A 438 19.83 4.51 -28.26
N LYS A 439 20.71 4.89 -29.20
CA LYS A 439 20.96 4.09 -30.41
C LYS A 439 21.52 2.70 -30.08
N ILE A 440 22.53 2.63 -29.21
CA ILE A 440 23.14 1.37 -28.76
C ILE A 440 22.11 0.49 -28.03
N ILE A 441 21.26 1.06 -27.18
CA ILE A 441 20.19 0.31 -26.50
C ILE A 441 19.22 -0.26 -27.53
N ASN A 442 18.73 0.58 -28.46
CA ASN A 442 17.73 0.16 -29.41
C ASN A 442 18.25 -0.88 -30.42
N GLU A 443 19.54 -0.86 -30.74
CA GLU A 443 20.17 -1.89 -31.58
C GLU A 443 20.34 -3.23 -30.85
N ASN A 444 20.64 -3.20 -29.55
CA ASN A 444 21.00 -4.40 -28.78
C ASN A 444 19.84 -4.99 -27.94
N TYR A 445 18.83 -4.20 -27.62
CA TYR A 445 17.72 -4.57 -26.72
C TYR A 445 16.37 -4.23 -27.35
N SER A 446 15.44 -5.19 -27.30
CA SER A 446 14.05 -5.00 -27.80
C SER A 446 13.11 -4.38 -26.77
N THR A 447 13.63 -3.72 -25.75
CA THR A 447 12.88 -3.07 -24.68
C THR A 447 12.43 -1.67 -25.10
N PRO A 448 11.22 -1.24 -24.73
CA PRO A 448 10.76 0.12 -25.02
C PRO A 448 11.64 1.13 -24.28
N VAL A 449 12.00 2.22 -24.98
CA VAL A 449 12.80 3.31 -24.44
C VAL A 449 11.95 4.58 -24.42
N VAL A 450 11.79 5.18 -23.25
CA VAL A 450 11.05 6.41 -23.00
C VAL A 450 12.05 7.52 -22.75
N ILE A 451 12.00 8.59 -23.54
CA ILE A 451 12.87 9.76 -23.41
C ILE A 451 12.05 10.89 -22.78
N LEU A 452 12.56 11.46 -21.68
CA LEU A 452 11.98 12.61 -21.01
C LEU A 452 12.84 13.84 -21.26
N SER A 453 12.30 14.85 -21.92
CA SER A 453 13.04 16.09 -22.27
C SER A 453 12.24 17.33 -21.89
N LYS A 454 12.93 18.40 -21.48
CA LYS A 454 12.31 19.73 -21.32
C LYS A 454 12.07 20.44 -22.65
N ASP A 455 12.78 20.05 -23.70
CA ASP A 455 12.63 20.58 -25.06
C ASP A 455 12.28 19.45 -26.03
N VAL A 456 10.98 19.17 -26.14
CA VAL A 456 10.42 18.11 -26.99
C VAL A 456 10.53 18.47 -28.49
N HIS A 457 10.86 19.72 -28.84
CA HIS A 457 10.94 20.18 -30.22
C HIS A 457 12.35 20.15 -30.81
N ASN A 458 13.35 19.72 -30.02
CA ASN A 458 14.73 19.61 -30.48
C ASN A 458 14.85 18.68 -31.71
N LYS A 459 15.61 19.12 -32.73
CA LYS A 459 15.81 18.39 -33.99
C LYS A 459 16.52 17.05 -33.78
N ASP A 460 17.39 16.96 -32.80
CA ASP A 460 18.14 15.73 -32.56
C ASP A 460 17.23 14.64 -31.94
N LEU A 461 16.31 15.03 -31.06
CA LEU A 461 15.27 14.16 -30.50
C LEU A 461 14.31 13.63 -31.56
N LYS A 462 13.93 14.45 -32.55
CA LYS A 462 13.09 14.01 -33.68
C LYS A 462 13.75 12.95 -34.57
N THR A 463 15.08 12.88 -34.56
CA THR A 463 15.81 11.85 -35.30
C THR A 463 15.79 10.52 -34.56
N ILE A 464 15.79 10.56 -33.23
CA ILE A 464 15.82 9.41 -32.33
C ILE A 464 14.41 8.85 -32.08
N GLU A 465 13.38 9.70 -32.05
CA GLU A 465 11.98 9.29 -31.96
C GLU A 465 11.55 8.41 -33.16
N ARG A 466 12.23 8.52 -34.31
CA ARG A 466 11.99 7.66 -35.48
C ARG A 466 12.52 6.24 -35.33
N LEU A 467 13.32 5.99 -34.28
CA LEU A 467 13.81 4.66 -33.98
C LEU A 467 12.68 3.79 -33.42
N LYS A 468 12.72 2.50 -33.73
CA LYS A 468 11.70 1.54 -33.30
C LYS A 468 11.63 1.49 -31.77
N ASN A 469 10.44 1.47 -31.19
CA ASN A 469 10.22 1.33 -29.73
C ASN A 469 10.75 2.48 -28.87
N VAL A 470 10.98 3.66 -29.47
CA VAL A 470 11.38 4.87 -28.74
C VAL A 470 10.18 5.80 -28.64
N TYR A 471 9.93 6.35 -27.44
CA TYR A 471 8.81 7.23 -27.14
C TYR A 471 9.31 8.50 -26.46
N LEU A 472 8.82 9.66 -26.89
CA LEU A 472 9.29 10.96 -26.40
C LEU A 472 8.19 11.68 -25.60
N PHE A 473 8.56 12.20 -24.44
CA PHE A 473 7.68 12.77 -23.42
C PHE A 473 8.33 14.01 -22.77
N SER A 474 7.52 14.91 -22.21
CA SER A 474 7.95 16.14 -21.56
C SER A 474 8.28 15.95 -20.07
N ASN A 475 9.52 16.24 -19.69
CA ASN A 475 9.96 16.15 -18.29
C ASN A 475 9.26 17.22 -17.38
N GLU A 476 8.68 18.29 -17.92
CA GLU A 476 8.03 19.32 -17.07
C GLU A 476 6.69 18.88 -16.47
N LEU A 477 6.03 17.88 -17.06
CA LEU A 477 4.66 17.47 -16.73
C LEU A 477 4.59 15.97 -16.40
N ILE A 478 5.59 15.45 -15.67
CA ILE A 478 5.64 14.01 -15.31
C ILE A 478 4.31 13.55 -14.72
N GLU A 479 3.69 14.32 -13.81
CA GLU A 479 2.40 13.99 -13.16
C GLU A 479 1.24 13.82 -14.17
N GLU A 480 1.28 14.53 -15.30
CA GLU A 480 0.28 14.41 -16.37
C GLU A 480 0.64 13.26 -17.33
N GLU A 481 1.93 13.00 -17.54
CA GLU A 481 2.43 11.99 -18.47
C GLU A 481 2.60 10.60 -17.86
N VAL A 482 2.50 10.44 -16.52
CA VAL A 482 2.64 9.15 -15.82
C VAL A 482 1.72 8.09 -16.44
N LYS A 483 0.48 8.47 -16.76
CA LYS A 483 -0.52 7.56 -17.33
C LYS A 483 -0.18 7.15 -18.76
N ASP A 484 0.47 8.01 -19.51
CA ASP A 484 0.85 7.73 -20.90
C ASP A 484 2.12 6.89 -20.96
N ILE A 485 3.09 7.19 -20.11
CA ILE A 485 4.31 6.40 -19.93
C ILE A 485 3.94 5.00 -19.41
N SER A 486 3.04 4.88 -18.42
CA SER A 486 2.60 3.57 -17.93
C SER A 486 1.87 2.76 -19.01
N LEU A 487 1.07 3.41 -19.86
CA LEU A 487 0.39 2.78 -20.98
C LEU A 487 1.36 2.25 -22.05
N VAL A 488 2.42 3.00 -22.36
CA VAL A 488 3.50 2.56 -23.28
C VAL A 488 4.19 1.31 -22.73
N ILE A 489 4.52 1.31 -21.43
CA ILE A 489 5.12 0.17 -20.75
C ILE A 489 4.13 -1.01 -20.72
N ASP A 490 2.84 -0.72 -20.67
CA ASP A 490 1.80 -1.72 -20.60
C ASP A 490 1.44 -2.40 -21.92
N GLN A 491 1.35 -1.63 -23.00
CA GLN A 491 0.93 -2.10 -24.33
C GLN A 491 2.05 -2.76 -25.13
N TYR A 492 3.31 -2.55 -24.77
CA TYR A 492 4.44 -3.11 -25.52
C TYR A 492 4.53 -4.65 -25.41
N GLN A 493 4.08 -5.24 -24.30
CA GLN A 493 4.05 -6.71 -24.11
C GLN A 493 2.89 -7.39 -24.83
N SER A 494 1.70 -6.80 -24.86
CA SER A 494 0.55 -7.37 -25.57
C SER A 494 0.81 -7.51 -27.08
N ILE A 495 1.60 -6.61 -27.67
CA ILE A 495 2.05 -6.69 -29.07
C ILE A 495 3.14 -7.78 -29.27
N LYS A 496 3.90 -8.11 -28.22
CA LYS A 496 4.97 -9.12 -28.25
C LYS A 496 4.40 -10.54 -28.12
N ASP A 497 3.41 -10.72 -27.25
CA ASP A 497 2.69 -12.00 -27.07
C ASP A 497 1.86 -12.37 -28.30
N LEU A 498 1.28 -11.36 -28.99
CA LEU A 498 0.58 -11.53 -30.27
C LEU A 498 1.50 -11.83 -31.48
N LYS A 499 2.81 -11.69 -31.34
CA LYS A 499 3.80 -12.02 -32.40
C LYS A 499 4.55 -13.32 -32.14
N ALA A 500 4.41 -13.89 -30.94
CA ALA A 500 5.00 -15.17 -30.55
C ALA A 500 4.00 -16.34 -30.62
N ALA A 501 2.70 -16.05 -30.72
CA ALA A 501 1.64 -16.98 -31.11
C ALA A 501 1.37 -16.86 -32.62
#